data_AF-A0AA88RGJ1-F1
#
_entry.id   AF-A0AA88RGJ1-F1
#
_cell.length_a   1.000
_cell.length_b   1.000
_cell.length_c   1.000
_cell.angle_alpha   90.00
_cell.angle_beta   90.00
_cell.angle_gamma   90.00
#
_symmetry.space_group_name_H-M   'P 1'
#
loop_
_entity.id
_entity.type
_entity.pdbx_description
1 polymer ?
#
loop_
_entity_poly.entity_id
_entity_poly.type
_entity_poly.pdbx_seq_one_letter_code
_entity_poly.pdbx_strand_id
1 'polypeptide(L)'
;MASSSPTTFPWKTLLSLALIFSSLPQHTNGCFTSIISFGDSLADTGNQLHLLDQSNKPPPNFAFPPYGETYFDSPTGRCSDGRLIIDFIAQYYGLPFVPPYVGGKNASNRSFLKGVNFAVAGATALDLAFFEERGVHNAWTNVSLGVQLGLFKQLLPSLCQTSS
;
A
#
# COMPACT_ATOMS: atom_id res chain seq x y z
N MET A 1 -24.08 64.95 -1.59
CA MET A 1 -24.60 63.65 -2.08
C MET A 1 -23.40 62.84 -2.57
N ALA A 2 -22.95 61.86 -1.79
CA ALA A 2 -21.87 60.95 -2.20
C ALA A 2 -22.49 59.77 -2.95
N SER A 3 -22.11 59.54 -4.21
CA SER A 3 -22.55 58.39 -4.98
C SER A 3 -21.75 57.16 -4.55
N SER A 4 -22.43 56.16 -3.99
CA SER A 4 -21.84 54.85 -3.72
C SER A 4 -21.71 54.06 -5.03
N SER A 5 -20.48 53.66 -5.35
CA SER A 5 -20.20 52.78 -6.49
C SER A 5 -20.74 51.36 -6.21
N PRO A 6 -21.33 50.67 -7.19
CA PRO A 6 -21.86 49.33 -6.99
C PRO A 6 -20.71 48.33 -6.80
N THR A 7 -20.76 47.57 -5.71
CA THR A 7 -19.84 46.46 -5.44
C THR A 7 -20.12 45.32 -6.42
N THR A 8 -19.15 45.01 -7.28
CA THR A 8 -19.27 43.92 -8.25
C THR A 8 -19.22 42.57 -7.52
N PHE A 9 -20.29 41.78 -7.62
CA PHE A 9 -20.39 40.46 -7.02
C PHE A 9 -19.34 39.51 -7.62
N PRO A 10 -18.54 38.77 -6.81
CA PRO A 10 -17.33 38.11 -7.27
C PRO A 10 -17.62 36.72 -7.87
N TRP A 11 -18.39 36.68 -8.95
CA TRP A 11 -18.76 35.45 -9.68
C TRP A 11 -17.55 34.62 -10.11
N LYS A 12 -16.47 35.28 -10.55
CA LYS A 12 -15.26 34.61 -11.04
C LYS A 12 -14.56 33.79 -9.96
N THR A 13 -14.47 34.30 -8.73
CA THR A 13 -13.87 33.54 -7.62
C THR A 13 -14.77 32.39 -7.18
N LEU A 14 -16.09 32.58 -7.20
CA LEU A 14 -17.06 31.51 -6.92
C LEU A 14 -16.96 30.37 -7.95
N LEU A 15 -16.79 30.69 -9.23
CA LEU A 15 -16.61 29.68 -10.27
C LEU A 15 -15.30 28.89 -10.10
N SER A 16 -14.20 29.59 -9.82
CA SER A 16 -12.90 28.96 -9.60
C SER A 16 -12.93 28.02 -8.39
N LEU A 17 -13.60 28.43 -7.30
CA LEU A 17 -13.82 27.57 -6.13
C LEU A 17 -14.69 26.35 -6.48
N ALA A 18 -15.79 26.54 -7.21
CA ALA A 18 -16.67 25.43 -7.61
C ALA A 18 -15.93 24.38 -8.47
N LEU A 19 -15.08 24.84 -9.40
CA LEU A 19 -14.25 23.96 -10.23
C LEU A 19 -13.23 23.17 -9.39
N ILE A 20 -12.57 23.82 -8.43
CA ILE A 20 -11.66 23.16 -7.47
C ILE A 20 -12.42 22.10 -6.67
N PHE A 21 -13.61 22.43 -6.13
CA PHE A 21 -14.46 21.50 -5.37
C PHE A 21 -14.94 20.30 -6.21
N SER A 22 -15.22 20.50 -7.49
CA SER A 22 -15.63 19.41 -8.40
C SER A 22 -14.49 18.48 -8.83
N SER A 23 -13.25 18.93 -8.71
CA SER A 23 -12.05 18.14 -8.99
C SER A 23 -11.50 17.37 -7.78
N LEU A 24 -12.10 17.52 -6.59
CA LEU A 24 -11.78 16.61 -5.49
C LEU A 24 -12.27 15.20 -5.86
N PRO A 25 -11.46 14.16 -5.60
CA PRO A 25 -11.91 12.78 -5.78
C PRO A 25 -13.20 12.59 -4.99
N GLN A 26 -14.32 12.37 -5.68
CA GLN A 26 -15.52 11.87 -5.03
C GLN A 26 -15.16 10.50 -4.48
N HIS A 27 -14.93 10.39 -3.18
CA HIS A 27 -14.87 9.09 -2.52
C HIS A 27 -16.19 8.40 -2.83
N THR A 28 -16.14 7.35 -3.64
CA THR A 28 -17.25 6.40 -3.70
C THR A 28 -17.47 5.94 -2.26
N ASN A 29 -18.68 6.08 -1.72
CA ASN A 29 -19.08 5.44 -0.47
C ASN A 29 -19.06 3.91 -0.67
N GLY A 30 -17.87 3.31 -0.77
CA GLY A 30 -17.67 1.89 -0.71
C GLY A 30 -17.85 1.45 0.74
N CYS A 31 -18.56 0.34 0.97
CA CYS A 31 -18.71 -0.24 2.31
C CYS A 31 -17.35 -0.65 2.94
N PHE A 32 -16.29 -0.73 2.14
CA PHE A 32 -14.95 -1.11 2.58
C PHE A 32 -14.14 0.12 2.98
N THR A 33 -13.66 0.12 4.22
CA THR A 33 -12.86 1.21 4.79
C THR A 33 -11.37 0.87 4.88
N SER A 34 -10.99 -0.37 4.54
CA SER A 34 -9.65 -0.93 4.68
C SER A 34 -9.44 -2.13 3.76
N ILE A 35 -8.18 -2.40 3.39
CA ILE A 35 -7.75 -3.60 2.66
C ILE A 35 -6.68 -4.31 3.48
N ILE A 36 -6.89 -5.60 3.74
CA ILE A 36 -5.88 -6.48 4.33
C ILE A 36 -5.46 -7.48 3.26
N SER A 37 -4.20 -7.44 2.87
CA SER A 37 -3.67 -8.21 1.74
C SER A 37 -2.62 -9.22 2.17
N PHE A 38 -2.64 -10.36 1.48
CA PHE A 38 -1.73 -11.50 1.63
C PHE A 38 -1.36 -12.01 0.24
N GLY A 39 -0.24 -12.70 0.11
CA GLY A 39 0.15 -13.31 -1.15
C GLY A 39 1.64 -13.21 -1.42
N ASP A 40 1.97 -13.11 -2.70
CA ASP A 40 3.32 -13.18 -3.22
C ASP A 40 3.74 -11.87 -3.91
N SER A 41 4.63 -11.95 -4.90
CA SER A 41 5.14 -10.82 -5.68
C SER A 41 4.06 -10.04 -6.43
N LEU A 42 2.92 -10.67 -6.75
CA LEU A 42 1.82 -10.01 -7.45
C LEU A 42 1.09 -8.98 -6.57
N ALA A 43 1.23 -9.11 -5.25
CA ALA A 43 0.64 -8.20 -4.28
C ALA A 43 1.68 -7.47 -3.44
N ASP A 44 2.94 -7.90 -3.36
CA ASP A 44 3.97 -7.31 -2.50
C ASP A 44 4.29 -5.84 -2.85
N THR A 45 3.92 -4.92 -1.95
CA THR A 45 4.17 -3.48 -2.06
C THR A 45 5.50 -3.02 -1.46
N GLY A 46 6.41 -3.95 -1.15
CA GLY A 46 7.78 -3.67 -0.71
C GLY A 46 8.26 -4.44 0.53
N ASN A 47 7.46 -5.35 1.10
CA ASN A 47 7.86 -6.14 2.27
C ASN A 47 9.15 -6.93 2.00
N GLN A 48 9.27 -7.61 0.85
CA GLN A 48 10.47 -8.40 0.56
C GLN A 48 11.72 -7.52 0.48
N LEU A 49 11.63 -6.32 -0.13
CA LEU A 49 12.75 -5.39 -0.19
C LEU A 49 13.24 -5.03 1.23
N HIS A 50 12.32 -4.74 2.14
CA HIS A 50 12.65 -4.41 3.52
C HIS A 50 13.18 -5.59 4.34
N LEU A 51 12.65 -6.79 4.13
CA LEU A 51 13.16 -8.01 4.79
C LEU A 51 14.60 -8.32 4.36
N LEU A 52 14.92 -8.13 3.08
CA LEU A 52 16.29 -8.33 2.56
C LEU A 52 17.26 -7.30 3.11
N ASP A 53 16.84 -6.02 3.16
CA ASP A 53 17.61 -4.93 3.76
C ASP A 53 17.92 -5.20 5.24
N GLN A 54 16.90 -5.57 6.03
CA GLN A 54 17.07 -5.96 7.44
C GLN A 54 17.98 -7.18 7.64
N SER A 55 18.03 -8.08 6.66
CA SER A 55 18.87 -9.29 6.69
C SER A 55 20.26 -9.06 6.09
N ASN A 56 20.63 -7.82 5.72
CA ASN A 56 21.86 -7.48 5.00
C ASN A 56 22.09 -8.34 3.75
N LYS A 57 21.01 -8.76 3.09
CA LYS A 57 21.08 -9.51 1.82
C LYS A 57 21.20 -8.52 0.65
N PRO A 58 21.80 -8.94 -0.48
CA PRO A 58 21.83 -8.11 -1.67
C PRO A 58 20.41 -7.67 -2.08
N PRO A 59 20.25 -6.43 -2.55
CA PRO A 59 18.97 -5.94 -3.01
C PRO A 59 18.45 -6.81 -4.17
N PRO A 60 17.14 -7.10 -4.22
CA PRO A 60 16.55 -7.86 -5.30
C PRO A 60 16.57 -7.05 -6.61
N ASN A 61 16.39 -7.72 -7.75
CA ASN A 61 16.31 -7.05 -9.06
C ASN A 61 15.23 -5.96 -9.11
N PHE A 62 14.12 -6.16 -8.41
CA PHE A 62 13.02 -5.18 -8.31
C PHE A 62 13.29 -3.99 -7.36
N ALA A 63 14.53 -3.84 -6.90
CA ALA A 63 15.02 -2.64 -6.24
C ALA A 63 15.68 -1.64 -7.21
N PHE A 64 15.73 -1.96 -8.50
CA PHE A 64 16.42 -1.18 -9.53
C PHE A 64 15.49 -0.87 -10.72
N PRO A 65 15.83 0.09 -11.59
CA PRO A 65 15.16 0.26 -12.88
C PRO A 65 15.06 -1.06 -13.69
N PRO A 66 13.97 -1.29 -14.44
CA PRO A 66 12.88 -0.36 -14.74
C PRO A 66 11.72 -0.37 -13.72
N TYR A 67 11.91 -1.01 -12.55
CA TYR A 67 10.83 -1.16 -11.59
C TYR A 67 10.39 0.19 -11.01
N GLY A 68 9.08 0.43 -10.96
CA GLY A 68 8.46 1.67 -10.49
C GLY A 68 8.49 2.88 -11.43
N GLU A 69 9.18 2.83 -12.58
CA GLU A 69 9.32 3.97 -13.52
C GLU A 69 8.01 4.51 -14.10
N THR A 70 6.97 3.69 -14.31
CA THR A 70 5.75 4.13 -15.00
C THR A 70 4.77 4.90 -14.12
N TYR A 71 4.90 4.79 -12.80
CA TYR A 71 3.94 5.38 -11.86
C TYR A 71 4.55 6.02 -10.62
N PHE A 72 5.66 5.46 -10.11
CA PHE A 72 6.28 5.90 -8.86
C PHE A 72 7.59 6.67 -9.08
N ASP A 73 8.03 6.81 -10.33
CA ASP A 73 9.28 7.45 -10.77
C ASP A 73 10.57 6.87 -10.12
N SER A 74 10.45 5.75 -9.41
CA SER A 74 11.54 5.10 -8.69
C SER A 74 11.16 3.68 -8.23
N PRO A 75 12.13 2.76 -8.05
CA PRO A 75 11.86 1.44 -7.52
C PRO A 75 11.28 1.49 -6.11
N THR A 76 10.11 0.88 -5.91
CA THR A 76 9.46 0.81 -4.60
C THR A 76 9.60 -0.57 -3.93
N GLY A 77 10.27 -1.52 -4.57
CA GLY A 77 10.28 -2.93 -4.16
C GLY A 77 9.09 -3.74 -4.66
N ARG A 78 8.24 -3.19 -5.55
CA ARG A 78 7.17 -3.92 -6.25
C ARG A 78 7.77 -4.70 -7.42
N CYS A 79 7.32 -5.93 -7.67
CA CYS A 79 7.69 -6.69 -8.87
C CYS A 79 6.92 -6.22 -10.13
N SER A 80 6.87 -4.90 -10.36
CA SER A 80 6.20 -4.23 -11.48
C SER A 80 6.94 -2.94 -11.84
N ASP A 81 6.83 -2.50 -13.09
CA ASP A 81 7.31 -1.17 -13.51
C ASP A 81 6.50 -0.01 -12.90
N GLY A 82 5.43 -0.33 -12.17
CA GLY A 82 4.55 0.64 -11.53
C GLY A 82 3.63 -0.02 -10.54
N ARG A 83 2.33 0.15 -10.74
CA ARG A 83 1.28 -0.34 -9.84
C ARG A 83 1.09 -1.85 -9.89
N LEU A 84 0.58 -2.40 -8.79
CA LEU A 84 0.09 -3.77 -8.67
C LEU A 84 -1.45 -3.79 -8.70
N ILE A 85 -2.05 -4.97 -8.88
CA ILE A 85 -3.52 -5.15 -8.91
C ILE A 85 -4.17 -4.54 -7.65
N ILE A 86 -3.54 -4.68 -6.48
CA ILE A 86 -4.03 -4.11 -5.22
C ILE A 86 -4.11 -2.57 -5.24
N ASP A 87 -3.22 -1.90 -5.95
CA ASP A 87 -3.23 -0.43 -6.05
C ASP A 87 -4.46 0.05 -6.85
N PHE A 88 -4.84 -0.69 -7.89
CA PHE A 88 -6.07 -0.41 -8.66
C PHE A 88 -7.33 -0.70 -7.85
N ILE A 89 -7.35 -1.78 -7.05
CA ILE A 89 -8.46 -2.09 -6.14
C ILE A 89 -8.61 -0.98 -5.09
N ALA A 90 -7.52 -0.55 -4.47
CA ALA A 90 -7.54 0.55 -3.50
C ALA A 90 -8.06 1.83 -4.14
N GLN A 91 -7.58 2.19 -5.33
CA GLN A 91 -8.05 3.36 -6.07
C GLN A 91 -9.54 3.29 -6.38
N TYR A 92 -10.04 2.14 -6.82
CA TYR A 92 -11.47 1.94 -7.14
C TYR A 92 -12.37 2.21 -5.92
N TYR A 93 -11.93 1.80 -4.72
CA TYR A 93 -12.67 2.04 -3.48
C TYR A 93 -12.36 3.40 -2.82
N GLY A 94 -11.53 4.25 -3.45
CA GLY A 94 -11.08 5.51 -2.86
C GLY A 94 -10.25 5.31 -1.58
N LEU A 95 -9.53 4.21 -1.45
CA LEU A 95 -8.60 3.94 -0.35
C LEU A 95 -7.17 4.35 -0.73
N PRO A 96 -6.33 4.73 0.24
CA PRO A 96 -4.91 4.97 -0.01
C PRO A 96 -4.22 3.67 -0.45
N PHE A 97 -3.03 3.79 -1.05
CA PHE A 97 -2.20 2.61 -1.32
C PHE A 97 -1.92 1.84 -0.04
N VAL A 98 -2.04 0.51 -0.15
CA VAL A 98 -1.95 -0.39 0.99
C VAL A 98 -0.46 -0.53 1.38
N PRO A 99 -0.05 -0.06 2.57
CA PRO A 99 1.37 -0.04 2.93
C PRO A 99 1.88 -1.46 3.25
N PRO A 100 3.17 -1.76 2.98
CA PRO A 100 3.80 -2.97 3.46
C PRO A 100 3.86 -2.99 5.00
N TYR A 101 3.65 -4.16 5.58
CA TYR A 101 3.76 -4.40 7.02
C TYR A 101 5.18 -4.10 7.54
N VAL A 102 6.21 -4.66 6.89
CA VAL A 102 7.60 -4.66 7.38
C VAL A 102 8.26 -3.28 7.31
N GLY A 103 8.19 -2.59 6.17
CA GLY A 103 8.99 -1.36 5.98
C GLY A 103 8.19 -0.12 5.62
N GLY A 104 7.86 0.62 6.64
CA GLY A 104 7.57 2.03 6.51
C GLY A 104 8.18 2.72 7.72
N LYS A 105 8.70 3.91 7.47
CA LYS A 105 9.64 4.67 8.32
C LYS A 105 9.21 4.94 9.78
N ASN A 106 8.10 4.38 10.24
CA ASN A 106 7.57 4.45 11.60
C ASN A 106 6.70 3.22 11.91
N ALA A 107 7.26 1.99 11.88
CA ALA A 107 6.48 0.78 12.16
C ALA A 107 5.77 0.78 13.53
N SER A 108 6.31 1.53 14.51
CA SER A 108 5.74 1.74 15.84
C SER A 108 4.62 2.80 15.93
N ASN A 109 4.48 3.70 14.95
CA ASN A 109 3.48 4.78 14.94
C ASN A 109 2.55 4.77 13.71
N ARG A 110 2.61 3.75 12.85
CA ARG A 110 1.72 3.64 11.68
C ARG A 110 0.38 3.04 12.08
N SER A 111 -0.67 3.80 11.82
CA SER A 111 -2.03 3.31 11.87
C SER A 111 -2.32 2.48 10.62
N PHE A 112 -2.63 1.19 10.80
CA PHE A 112 -3.10 0.30 9.73
C PHE A 112 -4.63 0.33 9.56
N LEU A 113 -5.29 1.37 10.08
CA LEU A 113 -6.75 1.54 10.02
C LEU A 113 -7.29 1.54 8.58
N LYS A 114 -6.52 2.02 7.61
CA LYS A 114 -6.89 2.06 6.19
C LYS A 114 -6.37 0.88 5.37
N GLY A 115 -5.62 -0.03 5.99
CA GLY A 115 -5.15 -1.24 5.36
C GLY A 115 -3.69 -1.55 5.65
N VAL A 116 -3.33 -2.79 5.36
CA VAL A 116 -1.99 -3.34 5.53
C VAL A 116 -1.79 -4.49 4.56
N ASN A 117 -0.58 -4.60 4.03
CA ASN A 117 -0.21 -5.65 3.11
C ASN A 117 0.90 -6.53 3.72
N PHE A 118 0.60 -7.81 3.86
CA PHE A 118 1.51 -8.86 4.35
C PHE A 118 2.12 -9.68 3.22
N ALA A 119 1.74 -9.44 1.96
CA ALA A 119 2.30 -10.16 0.82
C ALA A 119 3.82 -9.97 0.74
N VAL A 120 4.53 -11.04 0.39
CA VAL A 120 6.00 -11.06 0.29
C VAL A 120 6.40 -11.74 -1.00
N ALA A 121 7.23 -11.09 -1.81
CA ALA A 121 7.70 -11.67 -3.07
C ALA A 121 8.37 -13.04 -2.88
N GLY A 122 7.90 -14.03 -3.64
CA GLY A 122 8.36 -15.43 -3.52
C GLY A 122 7.71 -16.24 -2.40
N ALA A 123 6.73 -15.67 -1.68
CA ALA A 123 5.94 -16.40 -0.70
C ALA A 123 5.20 -17.58 -1.34
N THR A 124 5.04 -18.64 -0.56
CA THR A 124 4.33 -19.86 -0.97
C THR A 124 3.11 -20.08 -0.09
N ALA A 125 2.14 -20.84 -0.60
CA ALA A 125 0.93 -21.16 0.16
C ALA A 125 1.22 -22.05 1.38
N LEU A 126 2.19 -22.95 1.27
CA LEU A 126 2.62 -23.88 2.33
C LEU A 126 3.93 -23.40 2.97
N ASP A 127 4.24 -23.93 4.14
CA ASP A 127 5.50 -23.61 4.82
C ASP A 127 6.72 -24.15 4.07
N LEU A 128 7.85 -23.45 4.22
CA LEU A 128 9.10 -23.80 3.56
C LEU A 128 9.52 -25.25 3.81
N ALA A 129 9.27 -25.76 5.03
CA ALA A 129 9.56 -27.15 5.40
C ALA A 129 8.92 -28.18 4.46
N PHE A 130 7.69 -27.94 3.99
CA PHE A 130 7.01 -28.84 3.05
C PHE A 130 7.80 -29.01 1.74
N PHE A 131 8.40 -27.92 1.25
CA PHE A 131 9.19 -27.90 0.03
C PHE A 131 10.61 -28.45 0.25
N GLU A 132 11.23 -28.12 1.40
CA GLU A 132 12.56 -28.60 1.77
C GLU A 132 12.60 -30.13 1.89
N GLU A 133 11.56 -30.75 2.47
CA GLU A 133 11.38 -32.21 2.51
C GLU A 133 11.37 -32.86 1.12
N ARG A 134 11.08 -32.08 0.07
CA ARG A 134 11.01 -32.51 -1.33
C ARG A 134 12.21 -32.04 -2.16
N GLY A 135 13.24 -31.50 -1.50
CA GLY A 135 14.44 -30.99 -2.17
C GLY A 135 14.23 -29.69 -2.94
N VAL A 136 13.14 -28.95 -2.65
CA VAL A 136 12.86 -27.65 -3.25
C VAL A 136 13.25 -26.56 -2.24
N HIS A 137 14.28 -25.78 -2.58
CA HIS A 137 14.83 -24.75 -1.70
C HIS A 137 14.44 -23.35 -2.18
N ASN A 138 13.93 -22.52 -1.27
CA ASN A 138 13.67 -21.10 -1.51
C ASN A 138 14.66 -20.23 -0.73
N ALA A 139 15.70 -19.74 -1.40
CA ALA A 139 16.71 -18.89 -0.77
C ALA A 139 16.25 -17.43 -0.57
N TRP A 140 15.15 -17.04 -1.21
CA TRP A 140 14.68 -15.65 -1.26
C TRP A 140 13.85 -15.27 -0.03
N THR A 141 12.96 -16.16 0.40
CA THR A 141 12.08 -15.89 1.54
C THR A 141 11.66 -17.17 2.25
N ASN A 142 11.49 -17.07 3.57
CA ASN A 142 10.85 -18.09 4.41
C ASN A 142 9.42 -17.68 4.81
N VAL A 143 8.88 -16.59 4.24
CA VAL A 143 7.56 -16.07 4.57
C VAL A 143 6.50 -16.79 3.74
N SER A 144 5.93 -17.87 4.29
CA SER A 144 4.75 -18.53 3.72
C SER A 144 3.47 -17.75 3.99
N LEU A 145 2.37 -18.14 3.34
CA LEU A 145 1.03 -17.65 3.68
C LEU A 145 0.70 -17.91 5.16
N GLY A 146 1.14 -19.03 5.72
CA GLY A 146 1.01 -19.33 7.14
C GLY A 146 1.72 -18.30 8.03
N VAL A 147 2.94 -17.92 7.67
CA VAL A 147 3.69 -16.85 8.37
C VAL A 147 2.96 -15.51 8.25
N GLN A 148 2.47 -15.14 7.06
CA GLN A 148 1.73 -13.89 6.85
C GLN A 148 0.45 -13.83 7.70
N LEU A 149 -0.30 -14.94 7.79
CA LEU A 149 -1.46 -15.04 8.68
C LEU A 149 -1.08 -14.95 10.16
N GLY A 150 0.09 -15.48 10.54
CA GLY A 150 0.66 -15.31 11.87
C GLY A 150 0.91 -13.83 12.21
N LEU A 151 1.54 -13.08 11.29
CA LEU A 151 1.76 -11.63 11.44
C LEU A 151 0.43 -10.86 11.54
N PHE A 152 -0.56 -11.22 10.73
CA PHE A 152 -1.89 -10.63 10.84
C PHE A 152 -2.53 -10.87 12.21
N LYS A 153 -2.44 -12.09 12.75
CA LYS A 153 -2.94 -12.39 14.10
C LYS A 153 -2.24 -11.57 15.18
N GLN A 154 -0.94 -11.30 15.04
CA GLN A 154 -0.22 -10.40 15.94
C GLN A 154 -0.68 -8.94 15.83
N LEU A 155 -1.09 -8.52 14.63
CA LEU A 155 -1.60 -7.17 14.41
C LEU A 155 -3.03 -6.97 14.93
N LEU A 156 -3.88 -8.01 14.89
CA LEU A 156 -5.31 -7.94 15.23
C LEU A 156 -5.65 -7.13 16.51
N PRO A 157 -4.98 -7.31 17.66
CA PRO A 157 -5.29 -6.56 18.87
C PRO A 157 -5.18 -5.03 18.69
N SER A 158 -4.19 -4.57 17.90
CA SER A 158 -3.99 -3.15 17.63
C SER A 158 -5.07 -2.54 16.75
N LEU A 159 -5.69 -3.35 15.87
CA LEU A 159 -6.81 -2.92 15.04
C LEU A 159 -8.10 -2.82 15.86
N CYS A 160 -8.35 -3.77 16.75
CA CYS A 160 -9.60 -3.83 17.54
C CYS A 160 -9.64 -2.84 18.71
N GLN A 161 -8.50 -2.35 19.20
CA GLN A 161 -8.47 -1.38 20.31
C GLN A 161 -8.76 0.07 19.89
N THR A 162 -8.85 0.34 18.59
CA THR A 162 -9.06 1.71 18.07
C THR A 162 -10.53 2.11 17.91
N SER A 163 -11.47 1.21 18.23
CA SER A 163 -12.90 1.55 18.37
C SER A 163 -13.18 2.04 19.79
N SER A 164 -13.10 3.35 20.01
CA SER A 164 -13.64 4.08 21.16
C SER A 164 -14.28 5.37 20.68
#